data_AF-R0KK54-F1
#
_entry.id   AF-R0KK54-F1
#
_cell.length_a   1.000
_cell.length_b   1.000
_cell.length_c   1.000
_cell.angle_alpha   90.00
_cell.angle_beta   90.00
_cell.angle_gamma   90.00
#
_symmetry.space_group_name_H-M   'P 1'
#
loop_
_entity.id
_entity.type
_entity.pdbx_description
1 polymer ?
#
loop_
_entity_poly.entity_id
_entity_poly.type
_entity_poly.pdbx_seq_one_letter_code
_entity_poly.pdbx_strand_id
1 'polypeptide(L)'
;QLGNREWVTVIQGVGASGRRIPPFVVFAGKVLINVYLAWLEHFNTHTKRHTIGGYQLLIINGHESHCSIDFQDLCKEKNIILLCMPPHSSHLLQPLDVACFSPLKRKYGDAVSGLARNRTHYISKETFLLAFKAAFKQSITKENIQASFRGAGLVPHDPQAVLSKLDVVVQT
;
A
#
# COMPACT_ATOMS: atom_id res chain seq x y z
N GLN A 1 15.73 0.86 -26.99
CA GLN A 1 16.86 0.63 -26.05
C GLN A 1 16.37 -0.30 -24.94
N LEU A 2 16.68 -1.60 -25.02
CA LEU A 2 16.37 -2.57 -23.96
C LEU A 2 17.39 -2.39 -22.82
N GLY A 3 17.07 -1.50 -21.88
CA GLY A 3 17.85 -1.38 -20.64
C GLY A 3 17.49 -2.52 -19.70
N ASN A 4 18.49 -3.16 -19.10
CA ASN A 4 18.35 -4.18 -18.06
C ASN A 4 17.62 -3.57 -16.83
N ARG A 5 16.29 -3.65 -16.82
CA ARG A 5 15.44 -3.09 -15.75
C ARG A 5 15.35 -4.10 -14.62
N GLU A 6 15.89 -3.74 -13.46
CA GLU A 6 15.65 -4.49 -12.23
C GLU A 6 14.33 -4.05 -11.59
N TRP A 7 13.53 -5.01 -11.15
CA TRP A 7 12.26 -4.75 -10.47
C TRP A 7 12.46 -4.75 -8.95
N VAL A 8 11.84 -3.77 -8.30
CA VAL A 8 11.70 -3.70 -6.84
C VAL A 8 10.23 -3.58 -6.50
N THR A 9 9.74 -4.50 -5.67
CA THR A 9 8.36 -4.50 -5.18
C THR A 9 8.34 -3.85 -3.80
N VAL A 10 7.40 -2.92 -3.59
CA VAL A 10 7.16 -2.33 -2.28
C VAL A 10 5.75 -2.65 -1.83
N ILE A 11 5.62 -3.31 -0.67
CA ILE A 11 4.34 -3.56 -0.02
C ILE A 11 4.18 -2.53 1.10
N GLN A 12 3.12 -1.74 1.03
CA GLN A 12 2.87 -0.62 1.93
C GLN A 12 1.56 -0.83 2.70
N GLY A 13 1.56 -0.44 3.98
CA GLY A 13 0.34 -0.34 4.80
C GLY A 13 0.23 1.00 5.51
N VAL A 14 -0.99 1.49 5.68
CA VAL A 14 -1.31 2.74 6.40
C VAL A 14 -2.54 2.53 7.28
N GLY A 15 -2.62 3.25 8.39
CA GLY A 15 -3.74 3.19 9.33
C GLY A 15 -4.53 4.50 9.36
N ALA A 16 -5.83 4.41 9.63
CA ALA A 16 -6.76 5.53 9.60
C ALA A 16 -6.41 6.70 10.55
N SER A 17 -5.64 6.45 11.61
CA SER A 17 -5.08 7.49 12.49
C SER A 17 -3.96 8.32 11.83
N GLY A 18 -3.67 8.08 10.56
CA GLY A 18 -2.62 8.76 9.79
C GLY A 18 -1.23 8.14 9.99
N ARG A 19 -1.17 6.88 10.43
CA ARG A 19 0.09 6.17 10.66
C ARG A 19 0.52 5.42 9.41
N ARG A 20 1.81 5.45 9.14
CA ARG A 20 2.42 4.64 8.09
C ARG A 20 3.19 3.49 8.70
N ILE A 21 3.01 2.30 8.13
CA ILE A 21 3.84 1.13 8.42
C ILE A 21 5.14 1.29 7.63
N PRO A 22 6.32 0.94 8.16
CA PRO A 22 7.54 0.96 7.36
C PRO A 22 7.36 0.15 6.06
N PRO A 23 7.78 0.67 4.89
CA PRO A 23 7.61 -0.02 3.62
C PRO A 23 8.37 -1.35 3.62
N PHE A 24 7.71 -2.42 3.17
CA PHE A 24 8.34 -3.72 3.01
C PHE A 24 8.85 -3.87 1.58
N VAL A 25 10.17 -3.89 1.40
CA VAL A 25 10.83 -3.82 0.10
C VAL A 25 11.39 -5.18 -0.29
N VAL A 26 10.96 -5.69 -1.45
CA VAL A 26 11.38 -6.98 -2.01
C VAL A 26 12.16 -6.74 -3.30
N PHE A 27 13.37 -7.27 -3.36
CA PHE A 27 14.22 -7.23 -4.55
C PHE A 27 14.12 -8.55 -5.31
N ALA A 28 14.04 -8.47 -6.64
CA ALA A 28 14.09 -9.66 -7.50
C ALA A 28 15.33 -10.53 -7.17
N GLY A 29 15.13 -11.85 -7.07
CA GLY A 29 16.18 -12.82 -6.75
C GLY A 29 16.30 -13.21 -5.26
N LYS A 30 15.60 -12.53 -4.34
CA LYS A 30 15.44 -13.03 -2.96
C LYS A 30 14.28 -14.03 -2.91
N VAL A 31 14.59 -15.29 -2.63
CA VAL A 31 13.57 -16.33 -2.38
C VAL A 31 12.97 -16.09 -0.99
N LEU A 32 11.82 -15.42 -0.94
CA LEU A 32 10.94 -15.46 0.21
C LEU A 32 9.87 -16.50 -0.11
N ILE A 33 9.94 -17.66 0.56
CA ILE A 33 9.03 -18.80 0.35
C ILE A 33 7.57 -18.37 0.50
N ASN A 34 7.28 -17.34 1.31
CA ASN A 34 5.97 -16.68 1.31
C ASN A 34 6.08 -15.19 1.70
N VAL A 35 6.16 -14.32 0.69
CA VAL A 35 6.26 -12.84 0.87
C VAL A 35 5.10 -12.28 1.70
N TYR A 36 3.89 -12.82 1.54
CA TYR A 36 2.69 -12.30 2.21
C TYR A 36 2.67 -12.64 3.70
N LEU A 37 3.09 -13.85 4.10
CA LEU A 37 3.24 -14.20 5.52
C LEU A 37 4.31 -13.34 6.21
N ALA A 38 5.46 -13.17 5.54
CA ALA A 38 6.53 -12.31 6.06
C ALA A 38 6.07 -10.86 6.20
N TRP A 39 5.29 -10.37 5.24
CA TRP A 39 4.70 -9.04 5.33
C TRP A 39 3.65 -8.94 6.45
N LEU A 40 2.85 -9.98 6.69
CA LEU A 40 1.85 -9.97 7.77
C LEU A 40 2.50 -9.94 9.16
N GLU A 41 3.59 -10.66 9.36
CA GLU A 41 4.38 -10.57 10.59
C GLU A 41 5.01 -9.18 10.75
N HIS A 42 5.53 -8.62 9.66
CA HIS A 42 6.03 -7.24 9.65
C HIS A 42 4.92 -6.23 9.99
N PHE A 43 3.73 -6.38 9.40
CA PHE A 43 2.55 -5.58 9.71
C PHE A 43 2.26 -5.64 11.22
N ASN A 44 2.04 -6.84 11.74
CA ASN A 44 1.67 -7.05 13.14
C ASN A 44 2.72 -6.49 14.11
N THR A 45 4.00 -6.70 13.82
CA THR A 45 5.12 -6.15 14.62
C THR A 45 5.03 -4.63 14.76
N HIS A 46 4.62 -3.92 13.71
CA HIS A 46 4.57 -2.46 13.68
C HIS A 46 3.22 -1.87 14.13
N THR A 47 2.15 -2.66 14.19
CA THR A 47 0.80 -2.19 14.51
C THR A 47 0.27 -2.67 15.84
N LYS A 48 0.72 -3.83 16.36
CA LYS A 48 0.16 -4.47 17.56
C LYS A 48 0.09 -3.56 18.79
N ARG A 49 1.14 -2.77 19.03
CA ARG A 49 1.21 -1.81 20.15
C ARG A 49 0.25 -0.62 20.02
N HIS A 50 -0.50 -0.55 18.92
CA HIS A 50 -1.41 0.54 18.58
C HIS A 50 -2.84 0.05 18.36
N THR A 51 -3.07 -1.24 18.55
CA THR A 51 -4.39 -1.84 18.60
C THR A 51 -5.14 -1.30 19.81
N ILE A 52 -6.38 -0.87 19.58
CA ILE A 52 -7.31 -0.53 20.65
C ILE A 52 -8.26 -1.73 20.78
N GLY A 53 -8.32 -2.33 21.97
CA GLY A 53 -9.05 -3.59 22.20
C GLY A 53 -8.25 -4.82 21.78
N GLY A 54 -8.94 -5.91 21.45
CA GLY A 54 -8.34 -7.22 21.17
C GLY A 54 -7.99 -7.49 19.70
N TYR A 55 -8.58 -6.74 18.76
CA TYR A 55 -8.52 -7.06 17.33
C TYR A 55 -8.03 -5.91 16.46
N GLN A 56 -7.30 -6.24 15.39
CA GLN A 56 -6.88 -5.33 14.34
C GLN A 56 -7.68 -5.60 13.06
N LEU A 57 -8.18 -4.57 12.39
CA LEU A 57 -8.78 -4.72 11.06
C LEU A 57 -7.71 -4.48 9.98
N LEU A 58 -7.49 -5.47 9.12
CA LEU A 58 -6.62 -5.39 7.95
C LEU A 58 -7.49 -5.44 6.69
N ILE A 59 -7.46 -4.36 5.90
CA ILE A 59 -8.18 -4.26 4.63
C ILE A 59 -7.19 -4.41 3.48
N ILE A 60 -7.46 -5.35 2.56
CA ILE A 60 -6.57 -5.71 1.45
C ILE A 60 -7.33 -5.75 0.12
N ASN A 61 -6.60 -5.59 -0.98
CA ASN A 61 -7.14 -5.87 -2.30
C ASN A 61 -7.38 -7.39 -2.46
N GLY A 62 -8.38 -7.79 -3.24
CA GLY A 62 -8.74 -9.20 -3.45
C GLY A 62 -7.75 -10.02 -4.30
N HIS A 63 -6.45 -9.79 -4.18
CA HIS A 63 -5.43 -10.54 -4.90
C HIS A 63 -5.36 -11.99 -4.38
N GLU A 64 -5.27 -12.97 -5.28
CA GLU A 64 -5.42 -14.42 -4.98
C GLU A 64 -4.50 -14.94 -3.86
N SER A 65 -3.33 -14.34 -3.70
CA SER A 65 -2.35 -14.73 -2.68
C SER A 65 -2.83 -14.56 -1.24
N HIS A 66 -3.82 -13.68 -1.00
CA HIS A 66 -4.35 -13.45 0.34
C HIS A 66 -5.38 -14.50 0.78
N CYS A 67 -5.76 -15.39 -0.14
CA CYS A 67 -6.73 -16.45 0.11
C CYS A 67 -6.07 -17.76 0.57
N SER A 68 -4.75 -17.78 0.81
CA SER A 68 -4.10 -18.99 1.33
C SER A 68 -4.53 -19.29 2.77
N ILE A 69 -4.63 -20.59 3.09
CA ILE A 69 -5.01 -21.07 4.43
C ILE A 69 -4.02 -20.54 5.47
N ASP A 70 -2.71 -20.65 5.20
CA ASP A 70 -1.66 -20.17 6.10
C ASP A 70 -1.80 -18.67 6.43
N PHE A 71 -2.19 -17.84 5.46
CA PHE A 71 -2.34 -16.40 5.67
C PHE A 71 -3.55 -16.10 6.56
N GLN A 72 -4.66 -16.82 6.36
CA GLN A 72 -5.85 -16.69 7.19
C GLN A 72 -5.61 -17.20 8.61
N ASP A 73 -4.91 -18.33 8.78
CA ASP A 73 -4.60 -18.88 10.09
C ASP A 73 -3.64 -18.00 10.87
N LEU A 74 -2.64 -17.42 10.21
CA LEU A 74 -1.77 -16.42 10.83
C LEU A 74 -2.55 -15.16 11.23
N CYS A 75 -3.51 -14.70 10.41
CA CYS A 75 -4.40 -13.60 10.80
C CYS A 75 -5.17 -13.93 12.09
N LYS A 76 -5.78 -15.11 12.18
CA LYS A 76 -6.50 -15.57 13.39
C LYS A 76 -5.58 -15.61 14.60
N GLU A 77 -4.39 -16.20 14.48
CA GLU A 77 -3.39 -16.30 15.56
C GLU A 77 -3.00 -14.92 16.10
N LYS A 78 -2.88 -13.91 15.24
CA LYS A 78 -2.51 -12.55 15.63
C LYS A 78 -3.69 -11.64 15.99
N ASN A 79 -4.92 -12.18 16.07
CA ASN A 79 -6.16 -11.40 16.26
C ASN A 79 -6.34 -10.30 15.20
N ILE A 80 -6.09 -10.63 13.94
CA ILE A 80 -6.30 -9.76 12.79
C ILE A 80 -7.55 -10.22 12.05
N ILE A 81 -8.54 -9.32 11.96
CA ILE A 81 -9.72 -9.48 11.11
C ILE A 81 -9.32 -9.06 9.70
N LEU A 82 -9.37 -10.00 8.77
CA LEU A 82 -9.07 -9.75 7.36
C LEU A 82 -10.35 -9.35 6.61
N LEU A 83 -10.32 -8.21 5.92
CA LEU A 83 -11.38 -7.74 5.05
C LEU A 83 -10.85 -7.57 3.62
N CYS A 84 -11.33 -8.41 2.70
CA CYS A 84 -10.99 -8.30 1.29
C CYS A 84 -11.96 -7.34 0.58
N MET A 85 -11.41 -6.40 -0.19
CA MET A 85 -12.23 -5.54 -1.05
C MET A 85 -12.82 -6.33 -2.22
N PRO A 86 -14.01 -5.95 -2.73
CA PRO A 86 -14.55 -6.49 -3.97
C PRO A 86 -13.56 -6.39 -5.14
N PRO A 87 -13.59 -7.33 -6.11
CA PRO A 87 -12.77 -7.24 -7.30
C PRO A 87 -12.93 -5.89 -8.02
N HIS A 88 -11.84 -5.41 -8.62
CA HIS A 88 -11.79 -4.16 -9.40
C HIS A 88 -12.17 -2.87 -8.65
N SER A 89 -12.30 -2.90 -7.32
CA SER A 89 -12.72 -1.75 -6.51
C SER A 89 -11.58 -0.97 -5.84
N SER A 90 -10.31 -1.36 -6.03
CA SER A 90 -9.15 -0.72 -5.38
C SER A 90 -9.11 0.80 -5.59
N HIS A 91 -9.37 1.27 -6.80
CA HIS A 91 -9.38 2.70 -7.13
C HIS A 91 -10.44 3.52 -6.36
N LEU A 92 -11.43 2.85 -5.75
CA LEU A 92 -12.50 3.46 -4.96
C LEU A 92 -12.32 3.25 -3.45
N LEU A 93 -11.97 2.02 -3.06
CA LEU A 93 -12.00 1.57 -1.67
C LEU A 93 -10.63 1.50 -1.01
N GLN A 94 -9.54 1.49 -1.79
CA GLN A 94 -8.19 1.34 -1.25
C GLN A 94 -7.57 2.70 -0.97
N PRO A 95 -7.38 3.11 0.31
CA PRO A 95 -6.86 4.44 0.63
C PRO A 95 -5.51 4.72 -0.02
N LEU A 96 -4.68 3.69 -0.18
CA LEU A 96 -3.39 3.84 -0.84
C LEU A 96 -3.53 4.27 -2.31
N ASP A 97 -4.46 3.68 -3.06
CA ASP A 97 -4.72 4.01 -4.46
C ASP A 97 -5.51 5.31 -4.61
N VAL A 98 -6.47 5.56 -3.71
CA VAL A 98 -7.33 6.75 -3.75
C VAL A 98 -6.53 8.05 -3.66
N ALA A 99 -5.55 8.16 -2.76
CA ALA A 99 -4.82 9.42 -2.61
C ALA A 99 -3.37 9.34 -2.13
N CYS A 100 -2.85 8.19 -1.68
CA CYS A 100 -1.46 8.13 -1.19
C CYS A 100 -0.43 7.90 -2.31
N PHE A 101 -0.74 7.03 -3.28
CA PHE A 101 0.22 6.65 -4.31
C PHE A 101 0.42 7.70 -5.39
N SER A 102 -0.58 8.51 -5.71
CA SER A 102 -0.45 9.56 -6.73
C SER A 102 0.63 10.60 -6.34
N PRO A 103 0.64 11.18 -5.12
CA PRO A 103 1.73 12.05 -4.67
C PRO A 103 3.09 11.34 -4.59
N LEU A 104 3.12 10.07 -4.16
CA LEU A 104 4.35 9.28 -4.08
C LEU A 104 4.99 9.09 -5.46
N LYS A 105 4.20 8.66 -6.45
CA LYS A 105 4.63 8.48 -7.84
C LYS A 105 5.16 9.78 -8.43
N ARG A 106 4.47 10.90 -8.17
CA ARG A 106 4.93 12.23 -8.61
C ARG A 106 6.28 12.60 -8.01
N LYS A 107 6.41 12.56 -6.68
CA LYS A 107 7.67 12.93 -5.99
C LYS A 107 8.84 12.03 -6.36
N TYR A 108 8.59 10.73 -6.53
CA TYR A 108 9.61 9.82 -7.02
C TYR A 108 9.97 10.13 -8.49
N GLY A 109 8.98 10.37 -9.35
CA GLY A 109 9.18 10.77 -10.75
C GLY A 109 10.00 12.06 -10.90
N ASP A 110 9.76 13.05 -10.04
CA ASP A 110 10.53 14.29 -9.98
C ASP A 110 12.01 14.01 -9.62
N ALA A 111 12.24 13.17 -8.61
CA ALA A 111 13.59 12.77 -8.20
C ALA A 111 14.34 12.02 -9.32
N VAL A 112 13.67 11.07 -9.98
CA VAL A 112 14.23 10.34 -11.12
C VAL A 112 14.53 11.27 -12.29
N SER A 113 13.65 12.23 -12.56
CA SER A 113 13.84 13.22 -13.62
C SER A 113 15.03 14.15 -13.33
N GLY A 114 15.24 14.52 -12.07
CA GLY A 114 16.43 15.26 -11.63
C GLY A 114 17.73 14.47 -11.86
N LEU A 115 17.74 13.18 -11.52
CA LEU A 115 18.88 12.30 -11.77
C LEU A 115 19.19 12.15 -13.28
N ALA A 116 18.15 12.01 -14.10
CA ALA A 116 18.29 11.92 -15.55
C ALA A 116 18.91 13.19 -16.15
N ARG A 117 18.54 14.38 -15.65
CA ARG A 117 19.16 15.66 -16.05
C ARG A 117 20.66 15.72 -15.71
N ASN A 118 21.06 15.06 -14.62
CA ASN A 118 22.46 14.90 -14.22
C ASN A 118 23.16 13.71 -14.89
N ARG A 119 22.69 13.28 -16.08
CA ARG A 119 23.25 12.19 -16.90
C ARG A 119 23.28 10.82 -16.22
N THR A 120 22.44 10.60 -15.20
CA THR A 120 22.25 9.27 -14.61
C THR A 120 21.14 8.53 -15.36
N HIS A 121 21.52 7.62 -16.26
CA HIS A 121 20.58 6.88 -17.11
C HIS A 121 20.23 5.48 -16.57
N TYR A 122 20.88 5.06 -15.48
CA TYR A 122 20.63 3.81 -14.79
C TYR A 122 20.38 4.07 -13.31
N ILE A 123 19.29 3.50 -12.78
CA ILE A 123 18.94 3.59 -11.37
C ILE A 123 19.30 2.26 -10.71
N SER A 124 20.35 2.28 -9.88
CA SER A 124 20.69 1.13 -9.03
C SER A 124 19.67 0.94 -7.92
N LYS A 125 19.66 -0.23 -7.28
CA LYS A 125 18.83 -0.51 -6.09
C LYS A 125 19.06 0.51 -4.96
N GLU A 126 20.29 0.94 -4.77
CA GLU A 126 20.64 1.96 -3.77
C GLU A 126 20.04 3.32 -4.12
N THR A 127 20.20 3.77 -5.36
CA THR A 127 19.62 5.02 -5.85
C THR A 127 18.09 4.99 -5.77
N PHE A 128 17.47 3.86 -6.13
CA PHE A 128 16.04 3.63 -5.94
C PHE A 128 15.65 3.81 -4.47
N LEU A 129 16.34 3.13 -3.54
CA LEU A 129 16.03 3.19 -2.10
C LEU A 129 16.12 4.61 -1.55
N LEU A 130 17.15 5.37 -1.93
CA LEU A 130 17.35 6.75 -1.49
C LEU A 130 16.24 7.67 -2.03
N ALA A 131 15.98 7.62 -3.33
CA ALA A 131 14.94 8.42 -3.96
C ALA A 131 13.54 8.05 -3.45
N PHE A 132 13.25 6.76 -3.33
CA PHE A 132 12.00 6.24 -2.79
C PHE A 132 11.80 6.68 -1.34
N LYS A 133 12.83 6.54 -0.47
CA LYS A 133 12.75 6.96 0.94
C LYS A 133 12.45 8.46 1.06
N ALA A 134 13.08 9.29 0.23
CA ALA A 134 12.82 10.72 0.22
C ALA A 134 11.39 11.03 -0.24
N ALA A 135 10.95 10.43 -1.34
CA ALA A 135 9.59 10.61 -1.85
C ALA A 135 8.53 10.13 -0.85
N PHE A 136 8.71 8.93 -0.28
CA PHE A 136 7.86 8.33 0.73
C PHE A 136 7.68 9.22 1.96
N LYS A 137 8.78 9.79 2.48
CA LYS A 137 8.73 10.70 3.62
C LYS A 137 7.89 11.95 3.33
N GLN A 138 7.96 12.48 2.11
CA GLN A 138 7.25 13.68 1.68
C GLN A 138 5.80 13.42 1.29
N SER A 139 5.46 12.23 0.79
CA SER A 139 4.14 11.94 0.23
C SER A 139 3.23 11.16 1.17
N ILE A 140 3.77 10.24 1.98
CA ILE A 140 2.99 9.41 2.91
C ILE A 140 2.98 10.12 4.27
N THR A 141 2.26 11.25 4.31
CA THR A 141 2.06 12.08 5.50
C THR A 141 0.78 11.69 6.23
N LYS A 142 0.65 12.14 7.48
CA LYS A 142 -0.54 11.87 8.31
C LYS A 142 -1.80 12.40 7.61
N GLU A 143 -1.70 13.60 7.06
CA GLU A 143 -2.79 14.34 6.41
C GLU A 143 -3.25 13.62 5.14
N ASN A 144 -2.30 13.18 4.30
CA ASN A 144 -2.61 12.45 3.07
C ASN A 144 -3.24 11.08 3.38
N ILE A 145 -2.77 10.39 4.42
CA ILE A 145 -3.38 9.13 4.85
C ILE A 145 -4.80 9.37 5.34
N GLN A 146 -5.02 10.32 6.24
CA GLN A 146 -6.37 10.58 6.75
C GLN A 146 -7.32 11.04 5.62
N ALA A 147 -6.84 11.87 4.70
CA ALA A 147 -7.60 12.28 3.52
C ALA A 147 -7.94 11.08 2.61
N SER A 148 -7.04 10.11 2.49
CA SER A 148 -7.29 8.94 1.67
C SER A 148 -8.31 7.97 2.27
N PHE A 149 -8.33 7.82 3.60
CA PHE A 149 -9.39 7.09 4.30
C PHE A 149 -10.75 7.79 4.17
N ARG A 150 -10.79 9.13 4.21
CA ARG A 150 -12.01 9.90 3.92
C ARG A 150 -12.47 9.70 2.47
N GLY A 151 -11.55 9.80 1.52
CA GLY A 151 -11.84 9.66 0.09
C GLY A 151 -12.33 8.26 -0.29
N ALA A 152 -11.91 7.24 0.47
CA ALA A 152 -12.37 5.85 0.35
C ALA A 152 -13.68 5.57 1.13
N GLY A 153 -14.25 6.56 1.82
CA GLY A 153 -15.48 6.40 2.60
C GLY A 153 -15.33 5.52 3.84
N LEU A 154 -14.10 5.28 4.32
CA LEU A 154 -13.83 4.35 5.42
C LEU A 154 -13.83 5.05 6.78
N VAL A 155 -13.18 6.22 6.88
CA VAL A 155 -13.07 6.98 8.13
C VAL A 155 -13.19 8.50 7.88
N PRO A 156 -14.29 9.16 8.31
CA PRO A 156 -15.48 8.52 8.87
C PRO A 156 -16.15 7.60 7.84
N HIS A 157 -16.92 6.63 8.31
CA HIS A 157 -17.63 5.72 7.41
C HIS A 157 -18.69 6.50 6.64
N ASP A 158 -18.51 6.62 5.33
CA ASP A 158 -19.38 7.33 4.41
C ASP A 158 -19.48 6.58 3.07
N PRO A 159 -20.50 5.74 2.89
CA PRO A 159 -20.72 5.05 1.62
C PRO A 159 -20.92 6.00 0.44
N GLN A 160 -21.45 7.21 0.64
CA GLN A 160 -21.74 8.13 -0.46
C GLN A 160 -20.47 8.69 -1.10
N ALA A 161 -19.37 8.80 -0.33
CA ALA A 161 -18.05 9.13 -0.87
C ALA A 161 -17.55 8.13 -1.94
N VAL A 162 -18.12 6.92 -1.98
CA VAL A 162 -17.81 5.88 -2.96
C VAL A 162 -18.93 5.74 -3.99
N LEU A 163 -20.18 5.61 -3.52
CA LEU A 163 -21.34 5.35 -4.39
C LEU A 163 -21.57 6.47 -5.41
N SER A 164 -21.31 7.74 -5.04
CA SER A 164 -21.42 8.88 -5.96
C SER A 164 -20.45 8.84 -7.15
N LYS A 165 -19.41 8.00 -7.10
CA LYS A 165 -18.41 7.81 -8.17
C LYS A 165 -18.74 6.63 -9.09
N LEU A 166 -19.75 5.83 -8.75
CA LEU A 166 -20.18 4.72 -9.58
C LEU A 166 -21.17 5.24 -10.61
N ASP A 167 -20.81 5.16 -11.90
CA ASP A 167 -21.77 5.31 -12.99
C ASP A 167 -22.67 4.07 -13.02
N VAL A 168 -23.75 4.10 -12.24
CA VAL A 168 -24.74 3.02 -12.23
C VAL A 168 -25.62 3.17 -13.48
N VAL A 169 -25.18 2.59 -14.59
CA VAL A 169 -26.09 2.32 -15.71
C VAL A 169 -26.90 1.09 -15.31
N VAL A 170 -28.16 1.31 -14.93
CA VAL A 170 -29.11 0.20 -14.72
C VAL A 170 -29.32 -0.47 -16.07
N GLN A 171 -28.81 -1.69 -16.24
CA GLN A 171 -29.21 -2.54 -17.35
C GLN A 171 -30.61 -3.08 -17.01
N THR A 172 -31.63 -2.43 -17.57
CA THR A 172 -33.01 -2.95 -17.63
C THR A 172 -33.15 -3.96 -18.75
#